data_AF-A0A3A5MDN1-F1
#
_entry.id   AF-A0A3A5MDN1-F1
#
_cell.length_a   1.000
_cell.length_b   1.000
_cell.length_c   1.000
_cell.angle_alpha   90.00
_cell.angle_beta   90.00
_cell.angle_gamma   90.00
#
_symmetry.space_group_name_H-M   'P 1'
#
loop_
_entity.id
_entity.type
_entity.pdbx_description
1 polymer ?
#
loop_
_entity_poly.entity_id
_entity_poly.type
_entity_poly.pdbx_seq_one_letter_code
_entity_poly.pdbx_strand_id
1 'polypeptide(L)'
;MVTVDQGVRSSLLLGIAKHSPFIQDLYGVPMTDRTSTWTTRMRWLVVVGYVVCWVIGLVVGGPPLTPDADSAEVTDEFRDSPTHLIFAIFVHGIAAVLLVALGRSLASTSTSGGVITFAAVAAILSLVQLAGEIFLTIGPEIRLASVVWQLICRADGVKMLVLAGLIVLVHGGHFRGRLTLTIVSAAASISLLLSGIGYLNLNAFLMEVTTASLPLLLIWALMATAERVSEMPSAKVAGIGR
;
A
#
# COMPACT_ATOMS: atom_id res chain seq x y z
N MET A 1 40.13 -30.28 35.33
CA MET A 1 40.18 -28.88 34.87
C MET A 1 41.19 -28.83 33.73
N VAL A 2 40.72 -28.89 32.49
CA VAL A 2 41.55 -28.99 31.27
C VAL A 2 41.10 -27.86 30.34
N THR A 3 42.00 -26.92 30.10
CA THR A 3 41.82 -25.80 29.18
C THR A 3 42.21 -26.24 27.76
N VAL A 4 41.25 -26.20 26.83
CA VAL A 4 41.46 -26.49 25.40
C VAL A 4 41.72 -25.18 24.66
N ASP A 5 42.84 -25.15 23.96
CA ASP A 5 43.36 -24.05 23.15
C ASP A 5 42.48 -23.76 21.91
N GLN A 6 41.93 -22.54 21.85
CA GLN A 6 41.09 -22.04 20.75
C GLN A 6 41.89 -21.22 19.71
N GLY A 7 43.22 -21.15 19.79
CA GLY A 7 44.02 -20.24 18.98
C GLY A 7 44.27 -20.62 17.51
N VAL A 8 44.11 -21.90 17.13
CA VAL A 8 44.71 -22.40 15.87
C VAL A 8 43.72 -22.56 14.69
N ARG A 9 42.40 -22.51 14.92
CA ARG A 9 41.40 -22.73 13.84
C ARG A 9 41.00 -21.48 13.06
N SER A 10 41.33 -20.28 13.52
CA SER A 10 40.89 -19.02 12.90
C SER A 10 41.68 -18.60 11.67
N SER A 11 42.90 -19.13 11.51
CA SER A 11 43.84 -18.67 10.47
C SER A 11 43.75 -19.44 9.15
N LEU A 12 43.10 -20.61 9.13
CA LEU A 12 43.02 -21.48 7.94
C LEU A 12 41.79 -21.22 7.06
N LEU A 13 40.76 -20.54 7.56
CA LEU A 13 39.56 -20.21 6.77
C LEU A 13 39.59 -18.79 6.17
N LEU A 14 40.52 -17.92 6.58
CA LEU A 14 40.67 -16.58 6.01
C LEU A 14 41.62 -16.50 4.80
N GLY A 15 42.31 -17.58 4.46
CA GLY A 15 43.36 -17.60 3.43
C GLY A 15 42.92 -17.94 2.00
N ILE A 16 41.71 -18.49 1.80
CA ILE A 16 41.31 -19.05 0.48
C ILE A 16 40.39 -18.10 -0.32
N ALA A 17 39.86 -17.04 0.28
CA ALA A 17 38.88 -16.17 -0.39
C ALA A 17 39.48 -14.90 -1.04
N LYS A 18 40.82 -14.72 -1.10
CA LYS A 18 41.41 -13.42 -1.47
C LYS A 18 42.08 -13.31 -2.85
N HIS A 19 42.29 -14.39 -3.61
CA HIS A 19 43.00 -14.28 -4.89
C HIS A 19 42.48 -15.25 -5.96
N SER A 20 41.28 -14.99 -6.47
CA SER A 20 40.86 -15.54 -7.77
C SER A 20 40.29 -14.42 -8.64
N PRO A 21 41.12 -13.79 -9.50
CA PRO A 21 40.66 -12.80 -10.48
C PRO A 21 39.74 -13.38 -11.57
N PHE A 22 39.48 -14.70 -11.55
CA PHE A 22 38.68 -15.40 -12.56
C PHE A 22 37.16 -15.40 -12.28
N ILE A 23 36.69 -15.02 -11.09
CA ILE A 23 35.25 -14.99 -10.77
C ILE A 23 34.62 -13.61 -11.01
N GLN A 24 35.41 -12.54 -11.16
CA GLN A 24 34.84 -11.20 -11.43
C GLN A 24 34.34 -11.04 -12.88
N ASP A 25 34.91 -11.75 -13.86
CA ASP A 25 34.50 -11.63 -15.27
C ASP A 25 33.25 -12.45 -15.64
N LEU A 26 32.90 -13.52 -14.89
CA LEU A 26 31.65 -14.26 -15.11
C LEU A 26 30.41 -13.56 -14.55
N TYR A 27 30.58 -12.53 -13.71
CA TYR A 27 29.53 -11.63 -13.24
C TYR A 27 29.64 -10.23 -13.87
N GLY A 28 30.33 -10.12 -15.01
CA GLY A 28 30.41 -8.94 -15.85
C GLY A 28 29.12 -8.63 -16.63
N VAL A 29 27.95 -9.02 -16.12
CA VAL A 29 26.73 -8.30 -16.48
C VAL A 29 26.79 -7.04 -15.62
N PRO A 30 27.05 -5.85 -16.17
CA PRO A 30 26.78 -4.65 -15.40
C PRO A 30 25.37 -4.83 -14.87
N MET A 31 25.20 -4.81 -13.54
CA MET A 31 23.91 -4.46 -12.97
C MET A 31 23.66 -3.06 -13.51
N THR A 32 23.13 -2.99 -14.72
CA THR A 32 22.43 -1.84 -15.21
C THR A 32 21.39 -1.66 -14.14
N ASP A 33 21.60 -0.65 -13.30
CA ASP A 33 20.60 -0.06 -12.46
C ASP A 33 19.40 0.17 -13.38
N ARG A 34 18.54 -0.85 -13.47
CA ARG A 34 17.28 -0.78 -14.18
C ARG A 34 16.40 -0.01 -13.23
N THR A 35 16.77 1.26 -13.04
CA THR A 35 15.90 2.33 -12.61
C THR A 35 14.75 2.24 -13.59
N SER A 36 13.70 1.55 -13.18
CA SER A 36 12.48 1.41 -13.94
C SER A 36 11.97 2.84 -14.14
N THR A 37 12.33 3.46 -15.26
CA THR A 37 11.94 4.83 -15.58
C THR A 37 10.45 4.81 -15.89
N TRP A 38 9.65 4.95 -14.84
CA TRP A 38 8.21 5.14 -14.96
C TRP A 38 7.95 6.35 -15.85
N THR A 39 7.39 6.11 -17.04
CA THR A 39 6.98 7.20 -17.93
C THR A 39 5.84 7.99 -17.28
N THR A 40 5.70 9.27 -17.64
CA THR A 40 4.58 10.12 -17.24
C THR A 40 3.23 9.44 -17.48
N ARG A 41 3.07 8.78 -18.64
CA ARG A 41 1.84 8.07 -18.99
C ARG A 41 1.54 6.91 -18.03
N MET A 42 2.54 6.08 -17.72
CA MET A 42 2.36 4.96 -16.80
C MET A 42 1.95 5.42 -15.39
N ARG A 43 2.52 6.52 -14.91
CA ARG A 43 2.17 7.11 -13.60
C ARG A 43 0.70 7.54 -13.56
N TRP A 44 0.26 8.26 -14.59
CA TRP A 44 -1.13 8.67 -14.71
C TRP A 44 -2.09 7.49 -14.84
N LEU A 45 -1.75 6.48 -15.65
CA LEU A 45 -2.57 5.28 -15.78
C LEU A 45 -2.75 4.56 -14.44
N VAL A 46 -1.67 4.44 -13.64
CA VAL A 46 -1.74 3.79 -12.32
C VAL A 46 -2.62 4.58 -11.36
N VAL A 47 -2.40 5.90 -11.21
CA VAL A 47 -3.19 6.68 -10.25
C VAL A 47 -4.65 6.83 -10.66
N VAL A 48 -4.92 7.00 -11.96
CA VAL A 48 -6.30 7.06 -12.48
C VAL A 48 -6.97 5.72 -12.32
N GLY A 49 -6.30 4.61 -12.63
CA GLY A 49 -6.83 3.27 -12.39
C GLY A 49 -7.17 3.04 -10.93
N TYR A 50 -6.28 3.47 -10.02
CA TYR A 50 -6.50 3.36 -8.57
C TYR A 50 -7.74 4.15 -8.13
N VAL A 51 -7.88 5.41 -8.59
CA VAL A 51 -9.05 6.26 -8.30
C VAL A 51 -10.32 5.67 -8.88
N VAL A 52 -10.30 5.18 -10.12
CA VAL A 52 -11.47 4.57 -10.79
C VAL A 52 -11.94 3.34 -10.03
N CYS A 53 -11.04 2.48 -9.55
CA CYS A 53 -11.43 1.31 -8.75
C CYS A 53 -12.18 1.73 -7.48
N TRP A 54 -11.71 2.77 -6.79
CA TRP A 54 -12.40 3.31 -5.62
C TRP A 54 -13.74 3.94 -5.95
N VAL A 55 -13.83 4.71 -7.05
CA VAL A 55 -15.10 5.30 -7.50
C VAL A 55 -16.12 4.22 -7.83
N ILE A 56 -15.72 3.15 -8.54
CA ILE A 56 -16.60 2.01 -8.81
C ILE A 56 -17.08 1.38 -7.50
N GLY A 57 -16.17 1.13 -6.55
CA GLY A 57 -16.55 0.61 -5.23
C GLY A 57 -17.55 1.51 -4.51
N LEU A 58 -17.31 2.82 -4.47
CA LEU A 58 -18.23 3.77 -3.84
C LEU A 58 -19.61 3.83 -4.50
N VAL A 59 -19.67 3.67 -5.82
CA VAL A 59 -20.94 3.62 -6.57
C VAL A 59 -21.70 2.33 -6.31
N VAL A 60 -21.00 1.19 -6.24
CA VAL A 60 -21.59 -0.11 -5.92
C VAL A 60 -22.09 -0.14 -4.46
N GLY A 61 -21.37 0.53 -3.56
CA GLY A 61 -21.64 0.53 -2.13
C GLY A 61 -21.04 -0.69 -1.44
N GLY A 62 -20.40 -0.47 -0.30
CA GLY A 62 -19.99 -1.57 0.58
C GLY A 62 -21.16 -2.07 1.44
N PRO A 63 -20.97 -3.16 2.19
CA PRO A 63 -21.99 -3.67 3.11
C PRO A 63 -22.35 -2.61 4.17
N PRO A 64 -23.64 -2.32 4.38
CA PRO A 64 -24.13 -1.34 5.35
C PRO A 64 -24.14 -1.90 6.78
N LEU A 65 -23.05 -2.55 7.18
CA LEU A 65 -22.91 -3.21 8.48
C LEU A 65 -22.14 -2.32 9.45
N THR A 66 -22.64 -2.24 10.68
CA THR A 66 -21.88 -1.65 11.78
C THR A 66 -20.84 -2.65 12.32
N PRO A 67 -19.81 -2.19 13.05
CA PRO A 67 -18.77 -3.07 13.59
C PRO A 67 -19.26 -4.10 14.61
N ASP A 68 -20.37 -3.79 15.26
CA ASP A 68 -21.06 -4.59 16.27
C ASP A 68 -22.18 -5.46 15.69
N ALA A 69 -22.33 -5.49 14.35
CA ALA A 69 -23.32 -6.32 13.68
C ALA A 69 -23.20 -7.78 14.10
N ASP A 70 -24.35 -8.40 14.37
CA ASP A 70 -24.38 -9.77 14.84
C ASP A 70 -24.18 -10.78 13.70
N SER A 71 -24.02 -12.04 14.07
CA SER A 71 -23.76 -13.12 13.12
C SER A 71 -24.90 -13.35 12.11
N ALA A 72 -26.15 -13.08 12.50
CA ALA A 72 -27.29 -13.23 11.61
C ALA A 72 -27.33 -12.07 10.61
N GLU A 73 -27.15 -10.83 11.09
CA GLU A 73 -27.07 -9.63 10.25
C GLU A 73 -25.97 -9.74 9.20
N VAL A 74 -24.75 -10.15 9.60
CA VAL A 74 -23.63 -10.35 8.67
C VAL A 74 -23.95 -11.45 7.64
N THR A 75 -24.55 -12.56 8.07
CA THR A 75 -24.87 -13.66 7.16
C THR A 75 -25.94 -13.25 6.14
N ASP A 76 -27.00 -12.60 6.60
CA ASP A 76 -28.10 -12.15 5.74
C ASP A 76 -27.62 -11.13 4.69
N GLU A 77 -26.76 -10.19 5.09
CA GLU A 77 -26.21 -9.18 4.19
C GLU A 77 -25.34 -9.77 3.07
N PHE A 78 -24.54 -10.80 3.37
CA PHE A 78 -23.62 -11.41 2.40
C PHE A 78 -24.25 -12.54 1.57
N ARG A 79 -25.42 -13.06 1.94
CA ARG A 79 -26.04 -14.24 1.29
C ARG A 79 -26.51 -13.97 -0.14
N ASP A 80 -27.07 -12.79 -0.39
CA ASP A 80 -27.80 -12.49 -1.64
C ASP A 80 -27.26 -11.25 -2.37
N SER A 81 -26.06 -10.76 -2.00
CA SER A 81 -25.54 -9.48 -2.48
C SER A 81 -24.25 -9.66 -3.32
N PRO A 82 -24.36 -9.99 -4.62
CA PRO A 82 -23.19 -10.07 -5.52
C PRO A 82 -22.47 -8.72 -5.65
N THR A 83 -23.14 -7.62 -5.32
CA THR A 83 -22.58 -6.27 -5.28
C THR A 83 -21.46 -6.14 -4.26
N HIS A 84 -21.53 -6.80 -3.11
CA HIS A 84 -20.45 -6.77 -2.11
C HIS A 84 -19.17 -7.42 -2.63
N LEU A 85 -19.30 -8.51 -3.39
CA LEU A 85 -18.15 -9.13 -4.03
C LEU A 85 -17.53 -8.24 -5.13
N ILE A 86 -18.37 -7.52 -5.89
CA ILE A 86 -17.87 -6.54 -6.88
C ILE A 86 -17.11 -5.42 -6.15
N PHE A 87 -17.67 -4.86 -5.08
CA PHE A 87 -17.00 -3.89 -4.23
C PHE A 87 -15.64 -4.42 -3.76
N ALA A 88 -15.62 -5.63 -3.18
CA ALA A 88 -14.43 -6.29 -2.68
C ALA A 88 -13.34 -6.40 -3.75
N ILE A 89 -13.69 -6.90 -4.94
CA ILE A 89 -12.74 -7.13 -6.03
C ILE A 89 -12.09 -5.82 -6.46
N PHE A 90 -12.87 -4.75 -6.64
CA PHE A 90 -12.33 -3.46 -7.10
C PHE A 90 -11.51 -2.77 -6.00
N VAL A 91 -12.04 -2.70 -4.77
CA VAL A 91 -11.46 -1.91 -3.67
C VAL A 91 -10.34 -2.68 -2.95
N HIS A 92 -10.54 -3.95 -2.68
CA HIS A 92 -9.60 -4.77 -1.91
C HIS A 92 -8.66 -5.61 -2.80
N GLY A 93 -9.05 -5.88 -4.04
CA GLY A 93 -8.23 -6.61 -5.03
C GLY A 93 -7.43 -5.68 -5.95
N ILE A 94 -8.11 -5.08 -6.93
CA ILE A 94 -7.45 -4.33 -8.01
C ILE A 94 -6.76 -3.07 -7.48
N ALA A 95 -7.44 -2.28 -6.63
CA ALA A 95 -6.85 -1.08 -6.06
C ALA A 95 -5.64 -1.40 -5.16
N ALA A 96 -5.60 -2.57 -4.50
CA ALA A 96 -4.46 -3.01 -3.71
C ALA A 96 -3.22 -3.24 -4.59
N VAL A 97 -3.37 -3.91 -5.73
CA VAL A 97 -2.26 -4.09 -6.70
C VAL A 97 -1.79 -2.74 -7.25
N LEU A 98 -2.73 -1.87 -7.61
CA LEU A 98 -2.42 -0.53 -8.10
C LEU A 98 -1.76 0.36 -7.03
N LEU A 99 -2.06 0.17 -5.75
CA LEU A 99 -1.40 0.87 -4.64
C LEU A 99 0.09 0.55 -4.58
N VAL A 100 0.49 -0.71 -4.80
CA VAL A 100 1.92 -1.09 -4.86
C VAL A 100 2.60 -0.42 -6.04
N ALA A 101 1.97 -0.42 -7.21
CA ALA A 101 2.46 0.27 -8.39
C ALA A 101 2.58 1.79 -8.15
N LEU A 102 1.59 2.38 -7.49
CA LEU A 102 1.57 3.79 -7.12
C LEU A 102 2.71 4.11 -6.16
N GLY A 103 2.89 3.32 -5.10
CA GLY A 103 3.99 3.45 -4.15
C GLY A 103 5.35 3.39 -4.84
N ARG A 104 5.57 2.42 -5.74
CA ARG A 104 6.80 2.33 -6.55
C ARG A 104 7.00 3.55 -7.43
N SER A 105 5.92 4.14 -7.96
CA SER A 105 6.01 5.35 -8.77
C SER A 105 6.35 6.57 -7.91
N LEU A 106 5.80 6.69 -6.70
CA LEU A 106 6.00 7.84 -5.82
C LEU A 106 7.30 7.78 -5.00
N ALA A 107 7.91 6.61 -4.90
CA ALA A 107 9.18 6.37 -4.23
C ALA A 107 10.32 7.24 -4.77
N SER A 108 11.13 7.79 -3.87
CA SER A 108 12.43 8.36 -4.20
C SER A 108 13.57 7.37 -3.97
N THR A 109 14.77 7.70 -4.41
CA THR A 109 15.98 6.95 -4.05
C THR A 109 16.12 6.79 -2.53
N SER A 110 15.90 7.86 -1.76
CA SER A 110 16.04 7.89 -0.30
C SER A 110 14.89 7.24 0.47
N THR A 111 13.67 7.17 -0.08
CA THR A 111 12.50 6.62 0.63
C THR A 111 11.95 5.33 0.01
N SER A 112 12.57 4.82 -1.06
CA SER A 112 12.08 3.68 -1.85
C SER A 112 11.74 2.46 -1.02
N GLY A 113 12.67 2.00 -0.17
CA GLY A 113 12.45 0.82 0.67
C GLY A 113 11.23 0.97 1.58
N GLY A 114 11.11 2.12 2.26
CA GLY A 114 9.97 2.40 3.15
C GLY A 114 8.66 2.51 2.39
N VAL A 115 8.60 3.34 1.35
CA VAL A 115 7.37 3.57 0.56
C VAL A 115 6.85 2.27 -0.05
N ILE A 116 7.74 1.45 -0.62
CA ILE A 116 7.36 0.16 -1.21
C ILE A 116 6.87 -0.81 -0.14
N THR A 117 7.55 -0.86 1.02
CA THR A 117 7.15 -1.73 2.13
C THR A 117 5.77 -1.37 2.66
N PHE A 118 5.51 -0.09 2.94
CA PHE A 118 4.20 0.37 3.41
C PHE A 118 3.10 0.11 2.38
N ALA A 119 3.36 0.37 1.10
CA ALA A 119 2.41 0.07 0.04
C ALA A 119 2.11 -1.45 -0.06
N ALA A 120 3.14 -2.30 0.04
CA ALA A 120 2.99 -3.75 0.01
C ALA A 120 2.21 -4.28 1.23
N VAL A 121 2.49 -3.77 2.43
CA VAL A 121 1.75 -4.15 3.65
C VAL A 121 0.27 -3.76 3.53
N ALA A 122 -0.02 -2.54 3.07
CA ALA A 122 -1.40 -2.10 2.85
C ALA A 122 -2.12 -2.97 1.78
N ALA A 123 -1.39 -3.39 0.74
CA ALA A 123 -1.92 -4.32 -0.26
C ALA A 123 -2.25 -5.69 0.33
N ILE A 124 -1.34 -6.27 1.12
CA ILE A 124 -1.56 -7.56 1.79
C ILE A 124 -2.78 -7.49 2.71
N LEU A 125 -2.91 -6.43 3.51
CA LEU A 125 -4.08 -6.23 4.37
C LEU A 125 -5.37 -6.12 3.57
N SER A 126 -5.33 -5.45 2.41
CA SER A 126 -6.50 -5.40 1.50
C SER A 126 -6.85 -6.78 0.97
N LEU A 127 -5.87 -7.59 0.57
CA LEU A 127 -6.13 -8.96 0.11
C LEU A 127 -6.68 -9.86 1.22
N VAL A 128 -6.28 -9.64 2.48
CA VAL A 128 -6.88 -10.33 3.64
C VAL A 128 -8.37 -9.96 3.79
N GLN A 129 -8.74 -8.70 3.57
CA GLN A 129 -10.14 -8.27 3.58
C GLN A 129 -10.93 -8.89 2.44
N LEU A 130 -10.38 -8.88 1.22
CA LEU A 130 -10.98 -9.56 0.07
C LEU A 130 -11.26 -11.04 0.37
N ALA A 131 -10.28 -11.74 0.96
CA ALA A 131 -10.45 -13.14 1.35
C ALA A 131 -11.54 -13.31 2.43
N GLY A 132 -11.62 -12.39 3.39
CA GLY A 132 -12.68 -12.38 4.41
C GLY A 132 -14.07 -12.17 3.83
N GLU A 133 -14.23 -11.21 2.91
CA GLU A 133 -15.52 -10.94 2.25
C GLU A 133 -15.94 -12.08 1.31
N ILE A 134 -14.99 -12.69 0.59
CA ILE A 134 -15.23 -13.93 -0.18
C ILE A 134 -15.69 -15.05 0.76
N PHE A 135 -15.00 -15.22 1.90
CA PHE A 135 -15.38 -16.24 2.89
C PHE A 135 -16.80 -16.03 3.40
N LEU A 136 -17.18 -14.80 3.73
CA LEU A 136 -18.55 -14.45 4.15
C LEU A 136 -19.58 -14.72 3.04
N THR A 137 -19.24 -14.42 1.79
CA THR A 137 -20.12 -14.64 0.62
C THR A 137 -20.37 -16.13 0.35
N ILE A 138 -19.41 -17.01 0.64
CA ILE A 138 -19.56 -18.47 0.44
C ILE A 138 -20.51 -19.10 1.48
N GLY A 139 -20.91 -18.35 2.51
CA GLY A 139 -21.87 -18.80 3.52
C GLY A 139 -21.22 -19.68 4.58
N PRO A 140 -20.32 -19.12 5.42
CA PRO A 140 -19.68 -19.87 6.49
C PRO A 140 -20.69 -20.20 7.61
N GLU A 141 -20.28 -21.01 8.58
CA GLU A 141 -21.11 -21.22 9.78
C GLU A 141 -21.47 -19.87 10.41
N ILE A 142 -22.76 -19.65 10.67
CA ILE A 142 -23.32 -18.39 11.22
C ILE A 142 -22.50 -17.89 12.41
N ARG A 143 -22.05 -18.79 13.29
CA ARG A 143 -21.27 -18.43 14.50
C ARG A 143 -19.94 -17.72 14.21
N LEU A 144 -19.37 -17.88 13.01
CA LEU A 144 -18.09 -17.28 12.63
C LEU A 144 -18.23 -15.95 11.89
N ALA A 145 -19.42 -15.64 11.36
CA ALA A 145 -19.64 -14.48 10.50
C ALA A 145 -19.27 -13.16 11.19
N SER A 146 -19.77 -12.92 12.40
CA SER A 146 -19.45 -11.72 13.19
C SER A 146 -17.96 -11.62 13.57
N VAL A 147 -17.30 -12.74 13.86
CA VAL A 147 -15.87 -12.77 14.18
C VAL A 147 -15.04 -12.39 12.96
N VAL A 148 -15.38 -12.94 11.79
CA VAL A 148 -14.71 -12.60 10.52
C VAL A 148 -14.94 -11.14 10.17
N TRP A 149 -16.16 -10.63 10.33
CA TRP A 149 -16.49 -9.23 10.11
C TRP A 149 -15.64 -8.30 10.99
N GLN A 150 -15.55 -8.56 12.30
CA GLN A 150 -14.69 -7.77 13.19
C GLN A 150 -13.20 -7.84 12.81
N LEU A 151 -12.72 -8.99 12.32
CA LEU A 151 -11.35 -9.13 11.82
C LEU A 151 -11.13 -8.29 10.56
N ILE A 152 -12.09 -8.26 9.63
CA ILE A 152 -12.07 -7.40 8.43
C ILE A 152 -12.00 -5.93 8.85
N CYS A 153 -12.85 -5.50 9.79
CA CYS A 153 -12.84 -4.14 10.34
C CYS A 153 -11.48 -3.78 10.97
N ARG A 154 -10.92 -4.66 11.81
CA ARG A 154 -9.60 -4.40 12.43
C ARG A 154 -8.47 -4.37 11.40
N ALA A 155 -8.50 -5.25 10.40
CA ALA A 155 -7.55 -5.22 9.29
C ALA A 155 -7.65 -3.90 8.51
N ASP A 156 -8.86 -3.34 8.37
CA ASP A 156 -9.08 -2.02 7.76
C ASP A 156 -8.41 -0.92 8.58
N GLY A 157 -8.58 -0.97 9.90
CA GLY A 157 -7.94 -0.05 10.82
C GLY A 157 -6.42 -0.06 10.70
N VAL A 158 -5.80 -1.25 10.70
CA VAL A 158 -4.35 -1.39 10.50
C VAL A 158 -3.93 -0.83 9.13
N LYS A 159 -4.67 -1.15 8.07
CA LYS A 159 -4.37 -0.68 6.71
C LYS A 159 -4.40 0.85 6.64
N MET A 160 -5.34 1.51 7.30
CA MET A 160 -5.42 2.96 7.36
C MET A 160 -4.21 3.59 8.08
N LEU A 161 -3.76 2.99 9.19
CA LEU A 161 -2.53 3.44 9.85
C LEU A 161 -1.30 3.29 8.96
N VAL A 162 -1.21 2.18 8.20
CA VAL A 162 -0.16 1.96 7.21
C VAL A 162 -0.23 2.99 6.08
N LEU A 163 -1.43 3.27 5.55
CA LEU A 163 -1.61 4.31 4.53
C LEU A 163 -1.23 5.71 5.03
N ALA A 164 -1.55 6.04 6.29
CA ALA A 164 -1.10 7.31 6.89
C ALA A 164 0.43 7.38 6.94
N GLY A 165 1.10 6.31 7.37
CA GLY A 165 2.56 6.22 7.35
C GLY A 165 3.16 6.35 5.95
N LEU A 166 2.53 5.74 4.95
CA LEU A 166 2.91 5.87 3.54
C LEU A 166 2.86 7.33 3.07
N ILE A 167 1.78 8.04 3.37
CA ILE A 167 1.61 9.47 3.03
C ILE A 167 2.74 10.30 3.65
N VAL A 168 3.01 10.10 4.94
CA VAL A 168 4.07 10.82 5.66
C VAL A 168 5.45 10.56 5.05
N LEU A 169 5.76 9.30 4.71
CA LEU A 169 7.04 8.93 4.08
C LEU A 169 7.21 9.55 2.70
N VAL A 170 6.17 9.50 1.86
CA VAL A 170 6.18 10.11 0.53
C VAL A 170 6.33 11.64 0.64
N HIS A 171 5.58 12.28 1.55
CA HIS A 171 5.63 13.71 1.75
C HIS A 171 7.01 14.19 2.24
N GLY A 172 7.55 13.53 3.28
CA GLY A 172 8.84 13.88 3.88
C GLY A 172 10.03 13.67 2.96
N GLY A 173 9.90 12.76 1.98
CA GLY A 173 10.95 12.45 1.03
C GLY A 173 11.18 13.51 -0.04
N HIS A 174 10.16 14.27 -0.46
CA HIS A 174 10.24 15.08 -1.71
C HIS A 174 9.51 16.42 -1.71
N PHE A 175 8.42 16.59 -0.97
CA PHE A 175 7.49 17.69 -1.24
C PHE A 175 7.58 18.85 -0.26
N ARG A 176 8.77 19.10 0.28
CA ARG A 176 9.02 20.22 1.20
C ARG A 176 8.90 21.54 0.43
N GLY A 177 7.81 22.27 0.65
CA GLY A 177 7.64 23.64 0.15
C GLY A 177 6.33 23.94 -0.58
N ARG A 178 5.49 22.94 -0.87
CA ARG A 178 4.16 23.18 -1.50
C ARG A 178 3.05 23.09 -0.46
N LEU A 179 2.60 24.27 -0.01
CA LEU A 179 1.59 24.43 1.05
C LEU A 179 0.34 23.56 0.82
N THR A 180 -0.21 23.55 -0.39
CA THR A 180 -1.43 22.78 -0.69
C THR A 180 -1.24 21.28 -0.52
N LEU A 181 -0.15 20.71 -1.05
CA LEU A 181 0.13 19.28 -0.88
C LEU A 181 0.45 18.94 0.59
N THR A 182 1.10 19.84 1.33
CA THR A 182 1.31 19.67 2.77
C THR A 182 -0.02 19.63 3.54
N ILE A 183 -0.94 20.56 3.26
CA ILE A 183 -2.26 20.60 3.88
C ILE A 183 -3.03 19.30 3.57
N VAL A 184 -3.09 18.90 2.31
CA VAL A 184 -3.78 17.67 1.89
C VAL A 184 -3.15 16.42 2.50
N SER A 185 -1.81 16.33 2.51
CA SER A 185 -1.10 15.19 3.11
C SER A 185 -1.35 15.11 4.62
N ALA A 186 -1.33 16.24 5.32
CA ALA A 186 -1.60 16.31 6.75
C ALA A 186 -3.05 15.93 7.06
N ALA A 187 -4.01 16.52 6.34
CA ALA A 187 -5.44 16.22 6.51
C ALA A 187 -5.74 14.74 6.24
N ALA A 188 -5.23 14.19 5.14
CA ALA A 188 -5.39 12.77 4.80
C ALA A 188 -4.77 11.86 5.88
N SER A 189 -3.55 12.16 6.32
CA SER A 189 -2.88 11.35 7.35
C SER A 189 -3.62 11.37 8.69
N ILE A 190 -4.03 12.56 9.17
CA ILE A 190 -4.78 12.69 10.43
C ILE A 190 -6.12 11.97 10.33
N SER A 191 -6.84 12.16 9.22
CA SER A 191 -8.14 11.50 9.02
C SER A 191 -8.00 9.97 8.97
N LEU A 192 -6.98 9.43 8.30
CA LEU A 192 -6.66 8.00 8.30
C LEU A 192 -6.23 7.47 9.68
N LEU A 193 -5.48 8.25 10.47
CA LEU A 193 -5.11 7.86 11.83
C LEU A 193 -6.33 7.76 12.74
N LEU A 194 -7.20 8.78 12.72
CA LEU A 194 -8.42 8.80 13.54
C LEU A 194 -9.39 7.67 13.14
N SER A 195 -9.61 7.51 11.84
CA SER A 195 -10.42 6.44 11.26
C SER A 195 -9.83 5.06 11.59
N GLY A 196 -8.51 4.89 11.43
CA GLY A 196 -7.82 3.64 11.76
C GLY A 196 -7.94 3.25 13.23
N ILE A 197 -7.81 4.22 14.15
CA ILE A 197 -8.07 4.01 15.59
C ILE A 197 -9.53 3.62 15.83
N GLY A 198 -10.48 4.24 15.12
CA GLY A 198 -11.90 3.89 15.18
C GLY A 198 -12.15 2.43 14.82
N TYR A 199 -11.65 1.98 13.66
CA TYR A 199 -11.77 0.60 13.20
C TYR A 199 -11.09 -0.43 14.13
N LEU A 200 -9.92 -0.10 14.69
CA LEU A 200 -9.24 -0.99 15.64
C LEU A 200 -10.03 -1.19 16.94
N ASN A 201 -10.74 -0.15 17.39
CA ASN A 201 -11.56 -0.18 18.60
C ASN A 201 -13.03 -0.48 18.32
N LEU A 202 -13.41 -0.74 17.06
CA LEU A 202 -14.80 -0.94 16.62
C LEU A 202 -15.73 0.20 17.07
N ASN A 203 -15.22 1.45 17.06
CA ASN A 203 -15.96 2.64 17.49
C ASN A 203 -16.64 3.30 16.28
N ALA A 204 -17.97 3.17 16.19
CA ALA A 204 -18.75 3.67 15.06
C ALA A 204 -18.57 5.18 14.79
N PHE A 205 -18.51 6.01 15.84
CA PHE A 205 -18.34 7.46 15.70
C PHE A 205 -17.00 7.82 15.04
N LEU A 206 -15.91 7.18 15.46
CA LEU A 206 -14.60 7.38 14.84
C LEU A 206 -14.53 6.77 13.44
N MET A 207 -15.30 5.72 13.16
CA MET A 207 -15.41 5.14 11.83
C MET A 207 -16.16 6.04 10.85
N GLU A 208 -17.05 6.93 11.28
CA GLU A 208 -17.67 7.92 10.38
C GLU A 208 -16.63 8.90 9.80
N VAL A 209 -15.54 9.18 10.54
CA VAL A 209 -14.44 10.03 10.05
C VAL A 209 -13.80 9.47 8.77
N THR A 210 -13.96 8.17 8.52
CA THR A 210 -13.52 7.49 7.28
C THR A 210 -14.14 8.08 6.02
N THR A 211 -15.37 8.60 6.12
CA THR A 211 -16.04 9.25 4.98
C THR A 211 -15.24 10.44 4.46
N ALA A 212 -14.49 11.12 5.32
CA ALA A 212 -13.56 12.18 4.93
C ALA A 212 -12.18 11.65 4.52
N SER A 213 -11.71 10.55 5.10
CA SER A 213 -10.35 10.03 4.87
C SER A 213 -10.15 9.54 3.43
N LEU A 214 -11.17 8.89 2.87
CA LEU A 214 -11.08 8.32 1.52
C LEU A 214 -10.99 9.40 0.42
N PRO A 215 -11.88 10.40 0.31
CA PRO A 215 -11.73 11.47 -0.67
C PRO A 215 -10.38 12.19 -0.55
N LEU A 216 -9.91 12.42 0.68
CA LEU A 216 -8.60 13.03 0.93
C LEU A 216 -7.46 12.16 0.42
N LEU A 217 -7.52 10.84 0.61
CA LEU A 217 -6.53 9.89 0.10
C LEU A 217 -6.50 9.89 -1.44
N LEU A 218 -7.65 9.93 -2.11
CA LEU A 218 -7.73 9.96 -3.57
C LEU A 218 -7.17 11.27 -4.15
N ILE A 219 -7.54 12.41 -3.56
CA ILE A 219 -7.00 13.72 -3.93
C ILE A 219 -5.49 13.75 -3.71
N TRP A 220 -5.02 13.26 -2.55
CA TRP A 220 -3.60 13.16 -2.24
C TRP A 220 -2.85 12.35 -3.29
N ALA A 221 -3.34 11.18 -3.67
CA ALA A 221 -2.70 10.31 -4.65
C ALA A 221 -2.53 11.01 -6.01
N LEU A 222 -3.57 11.70 -6.48
CA LEU A 222 -3.55 12.50 -7.72
C LEU A 222 -2.53 13.64 -7.63
N MET A 223 -2.56 14.41 -6.55
CA MET A 223 -1.64 15.53 -6.34
C MET A 223 -0.18 15.06 -6.25
N ALA A 224 0.10 14.04 -5.44
CA ALA A 224 1.44 13.47 -5.31
C ALA A 224 1.98 12.97 -6.66
N THR A 225 1.11 12.39 -7.50
CA THR A 225 1.48 11.95 -8.85
C THR A 225 1.76 13.12 -9.79
N ALA A 226 0.91 14.17 -9.76
CA ALA A 226 1.11 15.37 -10.56
C ALA A 226 2.44 16.06 -10.23
N GLU A 227 2.76 16.16 -8.94
CA GLU A 227 4.03 16.70 -8.46
C GLU A 227 5.22 15.89 -8.98
N ARG A 228 5.16 14.56 -8.87
CA ARG A 228 6.19 13.67 -9.42
C ARG A 228 6.42 13.82 -10.90
N VAL A 229 5.36 14.05 -11.67
CA VAL A 229 5.48 14.26 -13.11
C VAL A 229 6.12 15.62 -13.40
N SER A 230 5.81 16.66 -12.60
CA SER A 230 6.36 18.00 -12.79
C SER A 230 7.87 18.11 -12.51
N GLU A 231 8.40 17.23 -11.66
CA GLU A 231 9.84 17.14 -11.35
C GLU A 231 10.67 16.51 -12.47
N MET A 232 10.03 15.84 -13.43
CA MET A 232 10.76 15.20 -14.52
C MET A 232 11.41 16.26 -15.41
N PRO A 233 12.72 16.14 -15.70
CA PRO A 233 13.37 17.02 -16.67
C PRO A 233 12.54 17.00 -17.95
N SER A 234 11.96 18.14 -18.32
CA SER A 234 11.36 18.30 -19.64
C SER A 234 12.44 17.89 -20.62
N ALA A 235 12.26 16.75 -21.29
CA ALA A 235 13.16 16.33 -22.34
C ALA A 235 13.18 17.46 -23.34
N LYS A 236 14.18 18.35 -23.21
CA LYS A 236 14.44 19.38 -24.20
C LYS A 236 14.47 18.61 -25.49
N VAL A 237 13.56 18.96 -26.39
CA VAL A 237 13.56 18.58 -27.79
C VAL A 237 14.87 19.11 -28.38
N ALA A 238 15.96 18.44 -28.06
CA ALA A 238 17.27 18.65 -28.60
C ALA A 238 17.31 17.83 -29.88
N GLY A 239 16.98 18.47 -30.99
CA GLY A 239 17.27 17.91 -32.31
C GLY A 239 16.09 17.71 -33.23
N ILE A 240 15.27 18.73 -33.48
CA ILE A 240 14.68 18.92 -34.81
C ILE A 240 14.99 20.36 -35.22
N GLY A 241 16.21 20.53 -35.69
CA GLY A 241 16.76 21.78 -36.16
C GLY A 241 17.95 21.47 -37.04
N ARG A 242 17.69 20.80 -38.17
CA ARG A 242 18.45 20.91 -39.42
C ARG A 242 17.48 20.67 -40.58
#